data_AF-A0A3D0FS97-F1
#
_entry.id   AF-A0A3D0FS97-F1
#
_cell.length_a   1.000
_cell.length_b   1.000
_cell.length_c   1.000
_cell.angle_alpha   90.00
_cell.angle_beta   90.00
_cell.angle_gamma   90.00
#
_symmetry.space_group_name_H-M   'P 1'
#
loop_
_entity.id
_entity.type
_entity.pdbx_description
1 polymer ?
#
loop_
_entity_poly.entity_id
_entity_poly.type
_entity_poly.pdbx_seq_one_letter_code
_entity_poly.pdbx_strand_id
1 'polypeptide(L)'
;MRLNAIFKALADIAENIPVIVPLHPRTAKMLKNSLEATIYERVVKLRREIDTFMNDGDRFDDADKFDDADRFVDKDKLVEADKLNNVDKFDDIDRFVDDNAIGTDKSNYGDVPSCNELIYKYVNKFDSGAFENGTETQAFETQAFDFETLRSGVLLLPEASFFEMITLEKAAKLIITDSGGVQKEAFFFKKPSLILRPETEWVEIVECGAAKLVDADYVKILAGFEEFQNKEIDFPQIFGDGHAAEHTCRSLL
;
A
#
# COMPACT_ATOMS: atom_id res chain seq x y z
N MET A 1 -16.47 11.79 -12.61
CA MET A 1 -15.71 13.06 -12.75
C MET A 1 -14.50 13.10 -11.83
N ARG A 2 -14.64 13.00 -10.50
CA ARG A 2 -13.51 13.00 -9.54
C ARG A 2 -12.50 11.86 -9.76
N LEU A 3 -12.99 10.62 -9.94
CA LEU A 3 -12.13 9.45 -10.15
C LEU A 3 -11.31 9.52 -11.45
N ASN A 4 -11.87 10.07 -12.53
CA ASN A 4 -11.15 10.31 -13.78
C ASN A 4 -9.97 11.25 -13.57
N ALA A 5 -10.16 12.37 -12.86
CA ALA A 5 -9.08 13.31 -12.62
C ALA A 5 -7.92 12.67 -11.85
N ILE A 6 -8.24 11.91 -10.79
CA ILE A 6 -7.26 11.18 -9.98
C ILE A 6 -6.51 10.16 -10.83
N PHE A 7 -7.21 9.22 -11.46
CA PHE A 7 -6.56 8.13 -12.20
C PHE A 7 -5.86 8.60 -13.46
N LYS A 8 -6.32 9.69 -14.09
CA LYS A 8 -5.57 10.34 -15.17
C LYS A 8 -4.24 10.89 -14.65
N ALA A 9 -4.24 11.58 -13.51
CA ALA A 9 -3.02 12.10 -12.91
C ALA A 9 -2.07 10.97 -12.49
N LEU A 10 -2.59 9.90 -11.87
CA LEU A 10 -1.80 8.72 -11.52
C LEU A 10 -1.19 8.05 -12.74
N ALA A 11 -1.93 7.94 -13.84
CA ALA A 11 -1.43 7.36 -15.08
C ALA A 11 -0.32 8.22 -15.72
N ASP A 12 -0.41 9.54 -15.64
CA ASP A 12 0.63 10.46 -16.12
C ASP A 12 1.88 10.42 -15.21
N ILE A 13 1.70 10.37 -13.89
CA ILE A 13 2.81 10.19 -12.93
C ILE A 13 3.52 8.86 -13.18
N ALA A 14 2.74 7.81 -13.46
CA ALA A 14 3.22 6.47 -13.76
C ALA A 14 4.17 6.38 -14.95
N GLU A 15 4.25 7.40 -15.82
CA GLU A 15 5.22 7.44 -16.92
C GLU A 15 6.65 7.69 -16.43
N ASN A 16 6.82 8.27 -15.23
CA ASN A 16 8.12 8.63 -14.67
C ASN A 16 8.54 7.76 -13.48
N ILE A 17 7.58 7.21 -12.73
CA ILE A 17 7.81 6.41 -11.52
C ILE A 17 6.71 5.36 -11.37
N PRO A 18 6.98 4.14 -10.86
CA PRO A 18 5.92 3.21 -10.49
C PRO A 18 4.88 3.85 -9.57
N VAL A 19 3.60 3.61 -9.89
CA VAL A 19 2.48 3.96 -9.02
C VAL A 19 1.82 2.66 -8.57
N ILE A 20 1.79 2.44 -7.25
CA ILE A 20 1.11 1.28 -6.64
C ILE A 20 -0.20 1.76 -6.05
N VAL A 21 -1.29 1.08 -6.39
CA VAL A 21 -2.63 1.41 -5.89
C VAL A 21 -3.27 0.15 -5.28
N PRO A 22 -3.15 -0.05 -3.97
CA PRO A 22 -3.93 -1.04 -3.25
C PRO A 22 -5.40 -0.64 -3.28
N LEU A 23 -6.26 -1.50 -3.84
CA LEU A 23 -7.69 -1.24 -3.97
C LEU A 23 -8.50 -2.44 -3.48
N HIS A 24 -9.56 -2.13 -2.74
CA HIS A 24 -10.60 -3.11 -2.45
C HIS A 24 -11.20 -3.64 -3.78
N PRO A 25 -11.48 -4.95 -3.92
CA PRO A 25 -12.00 -5.56 -5.16
C PRO A 25 -13.23 -4.85 -5.73
N ARG A 26 -14.11 -4.37 -4.85
CA ARG A 26 -15.29 -3.58 -5.24
C ARG A 26 -14.92 -2.29 -6.00
N THR A 27 -13.92 -1.56 -5.53
CA THR A 27 -13.46 -0.32 -6.19
C THR A 27 -12.81 -0.63 -7.52
N ALA A 28 -11.97 -1.68 -7.58
CA ALA A 28 -11.36 -2.14 -8.81
C ALA A 28 -12.41 -2.49 -9.88
N LYS A 29 -13.47 -3.23 -9.52
CA LYS A 29 -14.61 -3.51 -10.42
C LYS A 29 -15.30 -2.25 -10.93
N MET A 30 -15.42 -1.24 -10.08
CA MET A 30 -16.07 0.02 -10.44
C MET A 30 -15.23 0.86 -11.42
N LEU A 31 -13.90 0.66 -11.51
CA LEU A 31 -13.03 1.43 -12.41
C LEU A 31 -13.46 1.33 -13.86
N LYS A 32 -13.81 0.12 -14.34
CA LYS A 32 -14.23 -0.12 -15.74
C LYS A 32 -15.41 0.76 -16.16
N ASN A 33 -16.35 0.99 -15.25
CA ASN A 33 -17.56 1.76 -15.52
C ASN A 33 -17.43 3.23 -15.11
N SER A 34 -16.44 3.56 -14.28
CA SER A 34 -16.29 4.90 -13.69
C SER A 34 -15.23 5.75 -14.41
N LEU A 35 -14.32 5.10 -15.14
CA LEU A 35 -13.25 5.75 -15.88
C LEU A 35 -13.58 5.86 -17.37
N GLU A 36 -13.08 6.93 -18.00
CA GLU A 36 -13.04 7.00 -19.46
C GLU A 36 -12.19 5.85 -20.00
N ALA A 37 -12.59 5.27 -21.14
CA ALA A 37 -11.95 4.08 -21.70
C ALA A 37 -10.43 4.26 -21.87
N THR A 38 -9.98 5.41 -22.35
CA THR A 38 -8.54 5.70 -22.54
C THR A 38 -7.76 5.72 -21.22
N ILE A 39 -8.36 6.23 -20.14
CA ILE A 39 -7.74 6.26 -18.81
C ILE A 39 -7.72 4.85 -18.22
N TYR A 40 -8.85 4.14 -18.31
CA TYR A 40 -8.97 2.77 -17.84
C TYR A 40 -7.90 1.87 -18.46
N GLU A 41 -7.73 1.93 -19.78
CA GLU A 41 -6.73 1.15 -20.50
C GLU A 41 -5.30 1.43 -20.00
N ARG A 42 -4.93 2.70 -19.76
CA ARG A 42 -3.62 3.06 -19.21
C ARG A 42 -3.40 2.49 -17.80
N VAL A 43 -4.43 2.54 -16.96
CA VAL A 43 -4.39 2.10 -15.56
C VAL A 43 -4.27 0.58 -15.45
N VAL A 44 -4.95 -0.19 -16.31
CA VAL A 44 -4.95 -1.66 -16.25
C VAL A 44 -3.91 -2.32 -17.13
N LYS A 45 -3.23 -1.56 -18.02
CA LYS A 45 -2.24 -2.07 -18.98
C LYS A 45 -1.19 -2.95 -18.31
N LEU A 46 -0.48 -2.41 -17.32
CA LEU A 46 0.58 -3.13 -16.61
C LEU A 46 0.05 -4.42 -15.96
N ARG A 47 -1.14 -4.35 -15.36
CA ARG A 47 -1.77 -5.53 -14.76
C ARG A 47 -2.08 -6.60 -15.81
N ARG A 48 -2.62 -6.23 -16.98
CA ARG A 48 -2.88 -7.19 -18.06
C ARG A 48 -1.60 -7.77 -18.64
N GLU A 49 -0.53 -6.99 -18.75
CA GLU A 49 0.78 -7.48 -19.21
C GLU A 49 1.36 -8.49 -18.22
N ILE A 50 1.26 -8.21 -16.91
CA ILE A 50 1.59 -9.17 -15.84
C ILE A 50 0.75 -10.43 -15.97
N ASP A 51 -0.58 -10.30 -16.04
CA ASP A 51 -1.48 -11.45 -16.11
C ASP A 51 -1.20 -12.29 -17.38
N THR A 52 -0.92 -11.65 -18.52
CA THR A 52 -0.56 -12.34 -19.78
C THR A 52 0.77 -13.07 -19.65
N PHE A 53 1.80 -12.44 -19.09
CA PHE A 53 3.11 -13.06 -18.87
C PHE A 53 3.01 -14.27 -17.93
N MET A 54 2.18 -14.17 -16.89
CA MET A 54 1.95 -15.27 -15.96
C MET A 54 1.08 -16.39 -16.56
N ASN A 55 0.20 -16.06 -17.52
CA ASN A 55 -0.73 -17.01 -18.15
C ASN A 55 -0.14 -17.73 -19.39
N ASP A 56 1.10 -17.46 -19.80
CA ASP A 56 1.83 -18.28 -20.80
C ASP A 56 2.16 -19.70 -20.28
N GLY A 57 1.79 -20.01 -19.04
CA GLY A 57 1.38 -21.35 -18.60
C GLY A 57 -0.15 -21.42 -18.42
N ASP A 58 -0.85 -21.95 -19.43
CA ASP A 58 -2.31 -22.18 -19.49
C ASP A 58 -3.11 -21.96 -18.19
N ARG A 59 -3.74 -20.78 -18.06
CA ARG A 59 -5.16 -20.62 -17.65
C ARG A 59 -5.57 -19.15 -17.48
N PHE A 60 -6.78 -18.87 -17.94
CA PHE A 60 -7.67 -17.72 -17.62
C PHE A 60 -7.67 -16.56 -18.61
N ASP A 61 -8.31 -16.80 -19.76
CA ASP A 61 -9.38 -15.90 -20.18
C ASP A 61 -10.38 -15.80 -19.03
N ASP A 62 -10.40 -14.66 -18.33
CA ASP A 62 -11.60 -14.08 -17.71
C ASP A 62 -11.18 -12.84 -16.89
N ALA A 63 -11.44 -11.67 -17.47
CA ALA A 63 -11.48 -10.39 -16.74
C ALA A 63 -12.55 -10.38 -15.61
N ASP A 64 -13.29 -11.47 -15.46
CA ASP A 64 -14.33 -11.72 -14.46
C ASP A 64 -13.78 -12.31 -13.15
N LYS A 65 -12.48 -12.62 -13.05
CA LYS A 65 -11.88 -13.20 -11.82
C LYS A 65 -11.74 -12.28 -10.61
N PHE A 66 -12.25 -11.05 -10.69
CA PHE A 66 -12.60 -10.29 -9.50
C PHE A 66 -13.84 -10.88 -8.77
N ASP A 67 -14.54 -11.88 -9.32
CA ASP A 67 -15.76 -12.47 -8.75
C ASP A 67 -15.57 -13.53 -7.65
N ASP A 68 -14.37 -14.04 -7.39
CA ASP A 68 -14.16 -15.11 -6.39
C ASP A 68 -13.59 -14.60 -5.05
N ALA A 69 -13.96 -13.39 -4.61
CA ALA A 69 -13.71 -12.95 -3.23
C ALA A 69 -14.48 -13.78 -2.18
N ASP A 70 -15.45 -14.59 -2.60
CA ASP A 70 -16.22 -15.48 -1.74
C ASP A 70 -15.62 -16.89 -1.57
N ARG A 71 -14.49 -17.23 -2.22
CA ARG A 71 -13.90 -18.58 -2.12
C ARG A 71 -13.00 -18.83 -0.90
N PHE A 72 -12.81 -17.85 -0.02
CA PHE A 72 -12.06 -18.02 1.23
C PHE A 72 -12.70 -17.34 2.42
N VAL A 73 -13.99 -17.59 2.63
CA VAL A 73 -14.57 -17.45 3.98
C VAL A 73 -15.06 -18.81 4.44
N ASP A 74 -14.16 -19.57 5.07
CA ASP A 74 -14.59 -20.61 6.00
C ASP A 74 -15.12 -19.88 7.25
N LYS A 75 -16.40 -19.50 7.19
CA LYS A 75 -17.11 -18.75 8.25
C LYS A 75 -17.14 -19.52 9.58
N ASP A 76 -16.83 -20.82 9.57
CA ASP A 76 -16.89 -21.68 10.75
C ASP A 76 -15.54 -21.75 11.50
N LYS A 77 -14.44 -21.21 10.96
CA LYS A 77 -13.15 -21.10 11.67
C LYS A 77 -12.90 -19.76 12.35
N LEU A 78 -13.73 -18.76 12.11
CA LEU A 78 -13.61 -17.43 12.75
C LEU A 78 -14.20 -17.36 14.17
N VAL A 79 -14.91 -18.41 14.63
CA VAL A 79 -15.54 -18.42 15.95
C VAL A 79 -14.58 -18.88 17.07
N GLU A 80 -13.43 -19.49 16.74
CA GLU A 80 -12.43 -19.87 17.76
C GLU A 80 -11.33 -18.82 18.00
N ALA A 81 -11.12 -17.88 17.07
CA ALA A 81 -10.15 -16.79 17.25
C ALA A 81 -10.63 -15.72 18.26
N ASP A 82 -11.94 -15.62 18.52
CA ASP A 82 -12.51 -14.66 19.48
C ASP A 82 -12.35 -15.07 20.96
N LYS A 83 -11.79 -16.26 21.24
CA LYS A 83 -11.55 -16.74 22.62
C LYS A 83 -10.12 -16.55 23.13
N LEU A 84 -9.22 -15.96 22.32
CA LEU A 84 -7.86 -15.60 22.74
C LEU A 84 -7.67 -14.10 23.05
N ASN A 85 -8.76 -13.33 23.15
CA ASN A 85 -8.73 -11.95 23.66
C ASN A 85 -8.73 -11.91 25.18
N ASN A 86 -7.69 -12.47 25.80
CA ASN A 86 -7.38 -12.12 27.17
C ASN A 86 -5.86 -12.07 27.37
N VAL A 87 -5.44 -10.96 27.98
CA VAL A 87 -4.12 -10.61 28.51
C VAL A 87 -3.14 -9.88 27.55
N ASP A 88 -3.14 -8.55 27.70
CA ASP A 88 -1.98 -7.63 27.70
C ASP A 88 -0.92 -7.76 26.59
N LYS A 89 -1.18 -7.18 25.40
CA LYS A 89 -0.15 -6.88 24.39
C LYS A 89 -0.35 -5.52 23.70
N PHE A 90 -0.57 -4.47 24.49
CA PHE A 90 -0.62 -3.08 24.00
C PHE A 90 0.72 -2.33 24.15
N ASP A 91 1.82 -3.02 24.43
CA ASP A 91 3.10 -2.38 24.81
C ASP A 91 4.16 -2.29 23.70
N ASP A 92 3.92 -2.80 22.48
CA ASP A 92 5.00 -2.96 21.48
C ASP A 92 4.82 -2.17 20.16
N ILE A 93 3.85 -1.24 20.07
CA ILE A 93 3.76 -0.32 18.91
C ILE A 93 4.83 0.80 18.98
N ASP A 94 5.39 1.06 20.17
CA ASP A 94 6.27 2.21 20.42
C ASP A 94 7.74 2.01 19.96
N ARG A 95 8.11 0.83 19.43
CA ARG A 95 9.50 0.54 18.98
C ARG A 95 9.81 0.89 17.52
N PHE A 96 8.87 1.49 16.77
CA PHE A 96 9.06 1.73 15.32
C PHE A 96 9.79 3.04 14.97
N VAL A 97 10.36 3.75 15.96
CA VAL A 97 11.00 5.07 15.79
C VAL A 97 12.48 5.04 16.19
N ASP A 98 13.28 4.08 15.73
CA ASP A 98 14.73 4.28 15.57
C ASP A 98 15.37 3.16 14.74
N ASP A 99 15.94 3.48 13.57
CA ASP A 99 16.74 2.53 12.80
C ASP A 99 18.09 2.21 13.49
N ASN A 100 18.45 2.92 14.57
CA ASN A 100 19.71 2.72 15.30
C ASN A 100 19.57 2.12 16.72
N ALA A 101 18.36 1.78 17.18
CA ALA A 101 18.15 1.23 18.53
C ALA A 101 17.76 -0.26 18.58
N ILE A 102 18.09 -1.07 17.56
CA ILE A 102 17.75 -2.50 17.56
C ILE A 102 18.91 -3.32 18.12
N GLY A 103 18.96 -3.34 19.45
CA GLY A 103 19.63 -4.36 20.24
C GLY A 103 18.63 -5.21 21.01
N THR A 104 17.52 -5.67 20.42
CA THR A 104 16.58 -6.58 21.10
C THR A 104 15.87 -7.52 20.12
N ASP A 105 16.11 -8.82 20.35
CA ASP A 105 15.34 -10.02 19.98
C ASP A 105 14.34 -9.95 18.80
N LYS A 106 14.77 -10.49 17.64
CA LYS A 106 13.96 -10.65 16.41
C LYS A 106 12.96 -11.83 16.44
N SER A 107 12.79 -12.53 17.57
CA SER A 107 12.09 -13.81 17.59
C SER A 107 10.55 -13.74 17.65
N ASN A 108 9.94 -12.58 17.93
CA ASN A 108 8.49 -12.49 18.20
C ASN A 108 7.64 -11.81 17.13
N TYR A 109 8.26 -11.19 16.12
CA TYR A 109 7.55 -10.63 14.97
C TYR A 109 8.09 -11.36 13.74
N GLY A 110 7.26 -12.18 13.10
CA GLY A 110 7.64 -12.88 11.87
C GLY A 110 8.20 -11.88 10.85
N ASP A 111 9.10 -12.33 9.97
CA ASP A 111 9.78 -11.47 9.01
C ASP A 111 8.75 -10.68 8.18
N VAL A 112 8.77 -9.34 8.33
CA VAL A 112 7.94 -8.44 7.51
C VAL A 112 8.58 -8.43 6.11
N PRO A 113 7.85 -8.84 5.07
CA PRO A 113 8.41 -8.94 3.74
C PRO A 113 8.82 -7.57 3.20
N SER A 114 9.85 -7.53 2.35
CA SER A 114 10.25 -6.30 1.68
C SER A 114 9.17 -5.81 0.70
N CYS A 115 9.18 -4.53 0.32
CA CYS A 115 8.26 -4.00 -0.70
C CYS A 115 8.35 -4.78 -2.02
N ASN A 116 9.55 -5.19 -2.43
CA ASN A 116 9.75 -6.02 -3.61
C ASN A 116 9.15 -7.42 -3.43
N GLU A 117 9.29 -8.03 -2.26
CA GLU A 117 8.64 -9.30 -1.94
C GLU A 117 7.12 -9.18 -1.93
N LEU A 118 6.56 -8.06 -1.47
CA LEU A 118 5.12 -7.81 -1.55
C LEU A 118 4.64 -7.67 -2.98
N ILE A 119 5.32 -6.85 -3.78
CA ILE A 119 5.01 -6.70 -5.21
C ILE A 119 5.09 -8.06 -5.88
N TYR A 120 6.16 -8.82 -5.65
CA TYR A 120 6.33 -10.16 -6.17
C TYR A 120 5.22 -11.10 -5.69
N LYS A 121 4.87 -11.11 -4.40
CA LYS A 121 3.78 -11.90 -3.83
C LYS A 121 2.45 -11.59 -4.49
N TYR A 122 2.13 -10.31 -4.73
CA TYR A 122 0.87 -9.92 -5.37
C TYR A 122 0.84 -10.22 -6.86
N VAL A 123 1.96 -10.03 -7.55
CA VAL A 123 2.14 -10.34 -8.97
C VAL A 123 2.03 -11.85 -9.20
N ASN A 124 2.56 -12.67 -8.29
CA ASN A 124 2.57 -14.13 -8.40
C ASN A 124 1.49 -14.84 -7.59
N LYS A 125 0.46 -14.14 -7.10
CA LYS A 125 -0.53 -14.68 -6.13
C LYS A 125 -1.50 -15.74 -6.68
N PHE A 126 -1.11 -16.49 -7.72
CA PHE A 126 -1.74 -17.75 -8.11
C PHE A 126 -0.88 -18.99 -7.90
N ASP A 127 0.34 -18.88 -7.33
CA ASP A 127 1.15 -20.06 -6.98
C ASP A 127 1.52 -20.13 -5.49
N SER A 128 0.55 -19.85 -4.61
CA SER A 128 0.64 -20.28 -3.21
C SER A 128 -0.33 -21.44 -2.94
N GLY A 129 -0.23 -22.47 -3.78
CA GLY A 129 -0.63 -23.82 -3.40
C GLY A 129 0.50 -24.47 -2.61
N ALA A 130 0.42 -24.38 -1.28
CA ALA A 130 1.14 -25.20 -0.29
C ALA A 130 2.68 -25.25 -0.35
N PHE A 131 3.33 -24.76 0.72
CA PHE A 131 4.57 -25.36 1.22
C PHE A 131 4.53 -25.48 2.75
N GLU A 132 3.81 -26.51 3.21
CA GLU A 132 4.30 -27.35 4.30
C GLU A 132 4.10 -28.79 3.85
N ASN A 133 5.19 -29.46 3.49
CA ASN A 133 5.41 -30.85 3.84
C ASN A 133 6.92 -31.08 3.81
N GLY A 134 7.43 -31.65 4.90
CA GLY A 134 8.83 -31.98 5.04
C GLY A 134 9.36 -32.79 3.85
N THR A 135 10.65 -32.57 3.59
CA THR A 135 11.52 -33.30 2.66
C THR A 135 11.21 -33.11 1.17
N GLU A 136 11.56 -31.92 0.64
CA GLU A 136 12.36 -31.68 -0.58
C GLU A 136 12.02 -30.29 -1.16
N THR A 137 13.01 -29.40 -1.19
CA THR A 137 12.90 -28.09 -1.85
C THR A 137 13.15 -28.27 -3.34
N GLN A 138 12.09 -28.35 -4.15
CA GLN A 138 12.24 -28.16 -5.60
C GLN A 138 12.18 -26.67 -5.90
N ALA A 139 13.32 -26.13 -6.35
CA ALA A 139 13.40 -24.79 -6.91
C ALA A 139 12.62 -24.77 -8.23
N PHE A 140 11.45 -24.14 -8.22
CA PHE A 140 10.84 -23.69 -9.46
C PHE A 140 11.68 -22.52 -9.97
N GLU A 141 12.27 -22.66 -11.17
CA GLU A 141 12.83 -21.52 -11.90
C GLU A 141 11.66 -20.62 -12.30
N THR A 142 11.28 -19.70 -11.40
CA THR A 142 10.33 -18.66 -11.75
C THR A 142 10.97 -17.79 -12.81
N GLN A 143 10.39 -17.76 -14.02
CA GLN A 143 10.66 -16.67 -14.94
C GLN A 143 10.28 -15.38 -14.22
N ALA A 144 11.29 -14.66 -13.73
CA ALA A 144 11.08 -13.44 -12.98
C ALA A 144 10.38 -12.44 -13.90
N PHE A 145 9.20 -11.97 -13.49
CA PHE A 145 8.55 -10.84 -14.14
C PHE A 145 9.56 -9.69 -14.26
N ASP A 146 9.68 -9.11 -15.46
CA ASP A 146 10.67 -8.08 -15.73
C ASP A 146 10.32 -6.80 -14.94
N PHE A 147 11.08 -6.57 -13.87
CA PHE A 147 10.99 -5.38 -13.03
C PHE A 147 11.28 -4.09 -13.81
N GLU A 148 11.85 -4.13 -15.02
CA GLU A 148 11.91 -2.95 -15.88
C GLU A 148 10.51 -2.44 -16.25
N THR A 149 9.52 -3.33 -16.39
CA THR A 149 8.11 -2.96 -16.61
C THR A 149 7.52 -2.27 -15.37
N LEU A 150 8.02 -2.55 -14.16
CA LEU A 150 7.65 -1.81 -12.96
C LEU A 150 8.34 -0.44 -12.86
N ARG A 151 9.31 -0.10 -13.71
CA ARG A 151 9.87 1.27 -13.69
C ARG A 151 8.86 2.32 -14.12
N SER A 152 7.79 1.93 -14.81
CA SER A 152 6.73 2.83 -15.24
C SER A 152 5.40 2.08 -15.36
N GLY A 153 4.32 2.64 -14.80
CA GLY A 153 2.98 2.06 -14.90
C GLY A 153 2.23 2.11 -13.59
N VAL A 154 0.92 1.85 -13.69
CA VAL A 154 0.03 1.75 -12.53
C VAL A 154 -0.13 0.27 -12.18
N LEU A 155 0.37 -0.13 -11.02
CA LEU A 155 0.18 -1.46 -10.47
C LEU A 155 -1.01 -1.46 -9.52
N LEU A 156 -2.14 -2.03 -9.99
CA LEU A 156 -3.30 -2.27 -9.15
C LEU A 156 -3.10 -3.52 -8.30
N LEU A 157 -3.01 -3.32 -7.00
CA LEU A 157 -2.95 -4.40 -6.01
C LEU A 157 -4.35 -4.64 -5.42
N PRO A 158 -4.66 -5.89 -5.01
CA PRO A 158 -5.80 -6.10 -4.11
C PRO A 158 -5.57 -5.37 -2.79
N GLU A 159 -6.58 -5.36 -1.93
CA GLU A 159 -6.49 -4.75 -0.61
C GLU A 159 -5.27 -5.29 0.16
N ALA A 160 -4.48 -4.35 0.68
CA ALA A 160 -3.31 -4.65 1.47
C ALA A 160 -3.69 -4.71 2.94
N SER A 161 -3.14 -5.69 3.67
CA SER A 161 -3.23 -5.71 5.12
C SER A 161 -2.46 -4.54 5.74
N PHE A 162 -2.68 -4.29 7.03
CA PHE A 162 -2.00 -3.22 7.75
C PHE A 162 -0.48 -3.25 7.58
N PHE A 163 0.18 -4.40 7.83
CA PHE A 163 1.64 -4.51 7.69
C PHE A 163 2.12 -4.35 6.25
N GLU A 164 1.32 -4.78 5.27
CA GLU A 164 1.62 -4.59 3.85
C GLU A 164 1.56 -3.10 3.47
N MET A 165 0.56 -2.36 3.97
CA MET A 165 0.46 -0.91 3.81
C MET A 165 1.67 -0.18 4.41
N ILE A 166 2.04 -0.49 5.66
CA ILE A 166 3.21 0.11 6.32
C ILE A 166 4.49 -0.11 5.51
N THR A 167 4.65 -1.30 4.95
CA THR A 167 5.81 -1.63 4.09
C THR A 167 5.82 -0.80 2.81
N LEU A 168 4.66 -0.68 2.15
CA LEU A 168 4.51 0.14 0.93
C LEU A 168 4.77 1.62 1.21
N GLU A 169 4.21 2.16 2.30
CA GLU A 169 4.36 3.56 2.70
C GLU A 169 5.81 3.92 3.05
N LYS A 170 6.49 3.08 3.83
CA LYS A 170 7.92 3.26 4.15
C LYS A 170 8.81 3.25 2.89
N ALA A 171 8.47 2.43 1.90
CA ALA A 171 9.21 2.34 0.65
C ALA A 171 8.86 3.45 -0.36
N ALA A 172 7.70 4.11 -0.21
CA ALA A 172 7.25 5.13 -1.14
C ALA A 172 8.20 6.35 -1.17
N LYS A 173 8.26 7.02 -2.32
CA LYS A 173 8.88 8.35 -2.43
C LYS A 173 7.90 9.48 -2.10
N LEU A 174 6.62 9.24 -2.38
CA LEU A 174 5.51 10.18 -2.18
C LEU A 174 4.23 9.37 -2.01
N ILE A 175 3.33 9.82 -1.14
CA ILE A 175 2.04 9.17 -0.87
C ILE A 175 0.91 10.06 -1.38
N ILE A 176 -0.06 9.47 -2.09
CA ILE A 176 -1.27 10.18 -2.54
C ILE A 176 -2.46 9.51 -1.86
N THR A 177 -3.21 10.25 -1.04
CA THR A 177 -4.23 9.64 -0.17
C THR A 177 -5.37 10.59 0.18
N ASP A 178 -6.56 10.04 0.41
CA ASP A 178 -7.67 10.71 1.10
C ASP A 178 -7.83 10.24 2.55
N SER A 179 -7.11 9.19 2.97
CA SER A 179 -7.18 8.63 4.32
C SER A 179 -6.48 9.53 5.35
N GLY A 180 -7.20 9.90 6.40
CA GLY A 180 -6.64 10.70 7.50
C GLY A 180 -5.56 9.96 8.29
N GLY A 181 -5.65 8.63 8.44
CA GLY A 181 -4.60 7.82 9.10
C GLY A 181 -3.31 7.84 8.28
N VAL A 182 -3.43 7.56 6.99
CA VAL A 182 -2.30 7.50 6.05
C VAL A 182 -1.61 8.86 5.89
N GLN A 183 -2.34 9.97 6.02
CA GLN A 183 -1.74 11.32 6.05
C GLN A 183 -0.74 11.47 7.21
N LYS A 184 -1.07 10.95 8.39
CA LYS A 184 -0.16 10.95 9.55
C LYS A 184 0.97 9.95 9.38
N GLU A 185 0.66 8.73 8.94
CA GLU A 185 1.66 7.68 8.73
C GLU A 185 2.73 8.12 7.72
N ALA A 186 2.32 8.76 6.62
CA ALA A 186 3.22 9.38 5.66
C ALA A 186 4.17 10.38 6.32
N PHE A 187 3.66 11.25 7.20
CA PHE A 187 4.48 12.21 7.92
C PHE A 187 5.49 11.53 8.85
N PHE A 188 5.07 10.52 9.63
CA PHE A 188 5.96 9.75 10.50
C PHE A 188 7.05 9.02 9.71
N PHE A 189 6.73 8.49 8.53
CA PHE A 189 7.69 7.86 7.63
C PHE A 189 8.50 8.86 6.78
N LYS A 190 8.35 10.16 7.06
CA LYS A 190 9.06 11.25 6.37
C LYS A 190 8.84 11.22 4.87
N LYS A 191 7.58 10.97 4.46
CA LYS A 191 7.15 10.93 3.06
C LYS A 191 6.28 12.15 2.74
N PRO A 192 6.59 12.91 1.67
CA PRO A 192 5.67 13.92 1.19
C PRO A 192 4.32 13.29 0.85
N SER A 193 3.23 14.02 1.10
CA SER A 193 1.90 13.55 0.75
C SER A 193 1.05 14.55 -0.04
N LEU A 194 0.32 14.04 -1.03
CA LEU A 194 -0.74 14.77 -1.73
C LEU A 194 -2.09 14.30 -1.21
N ILE A 195 -2.85 15.22 -0.64
CA ILE A 195 -4.12 14.94 0.01
C ILE A 195 -5.25 15.17 -0.99
N LEU A 196 -5.97 14.10 -1.34
CA LEU A 196 -7.09 14.10 -2.29
C LEU A 196 -8.39 14.64 -1.69
N ARG A 197 -8.28 15.59 -0.75
CA ARG A 197 -9.40 16.26 -0.08
C ARG A 197 -9.21 17.78 -0.14
N PRO A 198 -10.30 18.57 -0.09
CA PRO A 198 -10.21 20.03 0.00
C PRO A 198 -9.77 20.53 1.38
N GLU A 199 -9.85 19.68 2.41
CA GLU A 199 -9.52 19.99 3.80
C GLU A 199 -8.90 18.76 4.49
N THR A 200 -8.20 18.99 5.61
CA THR A 200 -7.57 17.95 6.44
C THR A 200 -7.69 18.30 7.92
N GLU A 201 -7.76 17.26 8.75
CA GLU A 201 -7.64 17.34 10.20
C GLU A 201 -6.20 17.60 10.67
N TRP A 202 -5.21 17.39 9.80
CA TRP A 202 -3.78 17.55 10.08
C TRP A 202 -3.25 18.80 9.41
N VAL A 203 -3.62 19.97 9.94
CA VAL A 203 -3.21 21.26 9.36
C VAL A 203 -1.69 21.45 9.46
N GLU A 204 -1.10 20.93 10.52
CA GLU A 204 0.32 21.09 10.87
C GLU A 204 1.25 20.44 9.83
N ILE A 205 0.85 19.32 9.22
CA ILE A 205 1.63 18.67 8.15
C ILE A 205 1.59 19.45 6.83
N VAL A 206 0.53 20.23 6.60
CA VAL A 206 0.42 21.13 5.45
C VAL A 206 1.21 22.41 5.71
N GLU A 207 1.12 22.97 6.91
CA GLU A 207 1.83 24.19 7.30
C GLU A 207 3.35 24.05 7.27
N CYS A 208 3.88 22.90 7.72
CA CYS A 208 5.32 22.61 7.61
C CYS A 208 5.77 22.21 6.19
N GLY A 209 4.82 22.09 5.25
CA GLY A 209 5.11 21.83 3.84
C GLY A 209 5.38 20.37 3.49
N ALA A 210 5.13 19.44 4.41
CA ALA A 210 5.24 17.99 4.20
C ALA A 210 4.03 17.39 3.46
N ALA A 211 2.90 18.09 3.45
CA ALA A 211 1.70 17.67 2.73
C ALA A 211 1.09 18.82 1.92
N LYS A 212 0.30 18.47 0.90
CA LYS A 212 -0.42 19.45 0.08
C LYS A 212 -1.84 18.99 -0.23
N LEU A 213 -2.82 19.85 0.03
CA LEU A 213 -4.22 19.65 -0.37
C LEU A 213 -4.35 19.86 -1.88
N VAL A 214 -4.73 18.80 -2.59
CA VAL A 214 -4.91 18.82 -4.05
C VAL A 214 -6.34 18.49 -4.48
N ASP A 215 -7.19 17.96 -3.58
CA ASP A 215 -8.52 17.46 -3.91
C ASP A 215 -8.47 16.45 -5.10
N ALA A 216 -9.59 16.13 -5.71
CA ALA A 216 -9.66 15.36 -6.95
C ALA A 216 -9.42 16.24 -8.20
N ASP A 217 -8.37 17.06 -8.19
CA ASP A 217 -8.00 18.00 -9.26
C ASP A 217 -6.72 17.53 -9.98
N TYR A 218 -6.87 17.19 -11.26
CA TYR A 218 -5.79 16.69 -12.10
C TYR A 218 -4.58 17.64 -12.15
N VAL A 219 -4.81 18.94 -12.30
CA VAL A 219 -3.74 19.93 -12.44
C VAL A 219 -3.00 20.09 -11.12
N LYS A 220 -3.74 20.13 -10.00
CA LYS A 220 -3.12 20.24 -8.67
C LYS A 220 -2.33 19.00 -8.28
N ILE A 221 -2.82 17.81 -8.62
CA ILE A 221 -2.10 16.55 -8.35
C ILE A 221 -0.76 16.54 -9.07
N LEU A 222 -0.72 16.84 -10.37
CA LEU A 222 0.53 16.88 -11.14
C LEU A 222 1.47 17.98 -10.65
N ALA A 223 0.96 19.18 -10.40
CA ALA A 223 1.78 20.27 -9.89
C ALA A 223 2.37 19.96 -8.50
N GLY A 224 1.61 19.28 -7.64
CA GLY A 224 2.09 18.82 -6.33
C GLY A 224 3.14 17.72 -6.45
N PHE A 225 2.97 16.79 -7.38
CA PHE A 225 3.97 15.75 -7.65
C PHE A 225 5.30 16.36 -8.09
N GLU A 226 5.28 17.27 -9.08
CA GLU A 226 6.47 17.96 -9.60
C GLU A 226 7.17 18.81 -8.52
N GLU A 227 6.40 19.49 -7.67
CA GLU A 227 6.93 20.24 -6.54
C GLU A 227 7.75 19.32 -5.61
N PHE A 228 7.18 18.18 -5.23
CA PHE A 228 7.81 17.27 -4.28
C PHE A 228 8.96 16.44 -4.84
N GLN A 229 9.10 16.31 -6.17
CA GLN A 229 10.28 15.66 -6.76
C GLN A 229 11.58 16.41 -6.46
N ASN A 230 11.51 17.74 -6.31
CA ASN A 230 12.70 18.61 -6.24
C ASN A 230 12.83 19.35 -4.91
N LYS A 231 11.90 19.12 -3.98
CA LYS A 231 11.82 19.84 -2.71
C LYS A 231 12.47 19.03 -1.61
N GLU A 232 13.44 19.64 -0.93
CA GLU A 232 13.85 19.17 0.39
C GLU A 232 12.77 19.54 1.41
N ILE A 233 12.34 18.55 2.19
CA ILE A 233 11.21 18.68 3.11
C ILE A 233 11.72 18.38 4.51
N ASP A 234 11.42 19.29 5.43
CA ASP A 234 11.64 19.05 6.86
C ASP A 234 10.43 18.34 7.46
N PHE A 235 10.70 17.43 8.39
CA PHE A 235 9.70 16.65 9.11
C PHE A 235 9.88 16.85 10.60
N PRO A 236 9.46 18.02 11.14
CA PRO A 236 9.62 18.34 12.55
C PRO A 236 8.79 17.41 13.43
N GLN A 237 9.25 17.16 14.66
CA GLN A 237 8.51 16.35 15.63
C GLN A 237 7.30 17.12 16.19
N ILE A 238 6.18 17.11 15.46
CA ILE A 238 4.95 17.83 15.82
C ILE A 238 3.89 16.95 16.51
N PHE A 239 3.95 15.63 16.34
CA PHE A 239 2.98 14.68 16.92
C PHE A 239 3.47 13.97 18.19
N GLY A 240 4.64 14.34 18.69
CA GLY A 240 5.26 13.74 19.87
C GLY A 240 6.40 12.78 19.55
N ASP A 241 6.82 12.04 20.57
CA ASP A 241 8.01 11.20 20.60
C ASP A 241 7.71 9.70 20.59
N GLY A 242 6.44 9.32 20.39
CA GLY A 242 6.00 7.93 20.39
C GLY A 242 5.60 7.38 21.77
N HIS A 243 5.73 8.12 22.87
CA HIS A 243 5.43 7.60 24.22
C HIS A 243 4.03 7.98 24.73
N ALA A 244 3.09 8.24 23.82
CA ALA A 244 1.75 8.70 24.16
C ALA A 244 0.98 7.70 25.05
N ALA A 245 1.15 6.40 24.80
CA ALA A 245 0.55 5.34 25.60
C ALA A 245 1.06 5.37 27.04
N GLU A 246 2.38 5.41 27.24
CA GLU A 246 3.00 5.51 28.56
C GLU A 246 2.55 6.75 29.34
N HIS A 247 2.51 7.92 28.68
CA HIS A 247 2.04 9.16 29.29
C HIS A 247 0.57 9.09 29.69
N THR A 248 -0.26 8.47 28.86
CA THR A 248 -1.69 8.27 29.15
C THR A 248 -1.87 7.36 30.35
N CYS A 249 -1.22 6.20 30.37
CA CYS A 249 -1.27 5.25 31.49
C CYS A 249 -0.80 5.89 32.79
N ARG A 250 0.30 6.67 32.77
CA ARG A 250 0.80 7.38 33.94
C ARG A 250 -0.17 8.45 34.46
N SER A 251 -0.98 9.05 33.59
CA SER A 251 -1.94 10.10 33.98
C SER A 251 -3.23 9.55 34.60
N LEU A 252 -3.50 8.25 34.42
CA LEU A 252 -4.68 7.56 34.95
C LEU A 252 -4.41 6.88 36.31
N LEU A 253 -3.15 6.76 36.73
CA LEU A 253 -2.69 6.14 37.98
C LEU A 253 -2.36 7.22 39.04
#